data_AF-H2FWP8-F1
#
_entry.id   AF-H2FWP8-F1
#
_cell.length_a   1.000
_cell.length_b   1.000
_cell.length_c   1.000
_cell.angle_alpha   90.00
_cell.angle_beta   90.00
_cell.angle_gamma   90.00
#
_symmetry.space_group_name_H-M   'P 1'
#
loop_
_entity.id
_entity.type
_entity.pdbx_description
1 polymer ?
#
loop_
_entity_poly.entity_id
_entity_poly.type
_entity_poly.pdbx_seq_one_letter_code
_entity_poly.pdbx_strand_id
1 'polypeptide(L)' 'MVGFHQDEEGHWVARLACGHHQHVRHQPPFVNRPWVVTAAGRSAMRGRVLECKKCDRGEPADDPPGI' A
#
# COMPACT_ATOMS: atom_id res chain seq x y z
N MET A 1 -1.62 5.42 5.23
CA MET A 1 -1.73 3.94 5.22
C MET A 1 -1.65 3.41 6.62
N VAL A 2 -2.40 2.35 6.90
CA VAL A 2 -2.64 1.81 8.24
C VAL A 2 -1.87 0.51 8.50
N GLY A 3 -1.43 -0.19 7.45
CA GLY A 3 -0.67 -1.43 7.58
C GLY A 3 -0.08 -1.92 6.26
N PHE A 4 0.58 -3.08 6.33
CA PHE A 4 1.18 -3.76 5.19
C PHE A 4 0.99 -5.27 5.33
N HIS A 5 0.89 -5.97 4.21
CA HIS A 5 1.02 -7.43 4.12
C HIS A 5 1.74 -7.79 2.83
N GLN A 6 2.10 -9.07 2.68
CA GLN A 6 2.53 -9.61 1.40
C GLN A 6 1.36 -10.40 0.80
N ASP A 7 1.19 -10.31 -0.52
CA ASP A 7 0.29 -11.21 -1.24
C ASP A 7 0.91 -12.61 -1.39
N GLU A 8 0.20 -13.52 -2.06
CA GLU A 8 0.60 -14.91 -2.28
C GLU A 8 1.90 -15.03 -3.09
N GLU A 9 2.23 -14.02 -3.90
CA GLU A 9 3.46 -13.92 -4.68
C GLU A 9 4.61 -13.26 -3.90
N GLY A 10 4.38 -12.86 -2.65
CA GLY A 10 5.37 -12.20 -1.80
C GLY A 10 5.55 -10.70 -2.06
N HIS A 11 4.68 -10.07 -2.86
CA HIS A 11 4.75 -8.63 -3.12
C HIS A 11 4.13 -7.82 -1.98
N TRP A 12 4.77 -6.72 -1.61
CA TRP A 12 4.25 -5.84 -0.57
C TRP A 12 3.00 -5.08 -1.02
N VAL A 13 1.95 -5.16 -0.20
CA VAL A 13 0.68 -4.45 -0.34
C VAL A 13 0.49 -3.55 0.87
N ALA A 14 0.25 -2.26 0.63
CA ALA A 14 -0.10 -1.29 1.67
C ALA A 14 -1.63 -1.25 1.84
N ARG A 15 -2.10 -1.34 3.09
CA ARG A 15 -3.50 -1.06 3.45
C ARG A 15 -3.69 0.42 3.69
N LEU A 16 -4.52 1.06 2.88
CA LEU A 16 -4.78 2.50 2.95
C LEU A 16 -5.93 2.79 3.91
N ALA A 17 -6.02 4.04 4.38
CA ALA A 17 -7.07 4.45 5.31
C ALA A 17 -8.46 4.52 4.65
N CYS A 18 -8.51 4.63 3.32
CA CYS A 18 -9.76 4.59 2.55
C CYS A 18 -10.34 3.18 2.39
N GLY A 19 -9.72 2.14 2.94
CA GLY A 19 -10.14 0.74 2.78
C GLY A 19 -9.63 0.06 1.52
N HIS A 20 -8.87 0.75 0.67
CA HIS A 20 -8.20 0.13 -0.49
C HIS A 20 -6.81 -0.41 -0.16
N HIS A 21 -6.40 -1.38 -0.96
CA HIS A 21 -5.07 -1.94 -1.03
C HIS A 21 -4.31 -1.37 -2.23
N GLN A 22 -3.02 -1.11 -2.03
CA GLN A 22 -2.14 -0.68 -3.10
C GLN A 22 -0.83 -1.46 -3.06
N HIS A 23 -0.45 -2.08 -4.18
CA HIS A 23 0.87 -2.66 -4.33
C HIS A 23 1.96 -1.59 -4.23
N VAL A 24 2.94 -1.86 -3.39
CA VAL A 24 4.05 -0.96 -3.10
C VAL A 24 5.35 -1.66 -3.48
N ARG A 25 5.75 -1.52 -4.75
CA ARG A 25 6.96 -2.16 -5.29
C ARG A 25 8.11 -1.16 -5.39
N HIS A 26 9.32 -1.63 -5.18
CA HIS A 26 10.54 -0.90 -5.55
C HIS A 26 11.15 -1.59 -6.76
N GLN A 27 10.95 -1.02 -7.94
CA GLN A 27 11.41 -1.53 -9.23
C GLN A 27 12.07 -0.40 -10.03
N PRO A 28 13.27 0.09 -9.63
CA PRO A 28 13.99 1.08 -10.43
C PRO A 28 14.30 0.55 -11.84
N PRO A 29 14.31 1.43 -12.86
CA PRO A 29 14.07 2.88 -12.79
C PRO A 29 12.58 3.27 -12.75
N PHE A 30 11.66 2.32 -12.95
CA PHE A 30 10.25 2.59 -13.18
C PHE A 30 9.47 2.97 -11.91
N VAL A 31 9.81 2.38 -10.75
CA VAL A 31 9.13 2.64 -9.48
C VAL A 31 10.14 2.79 -8.35
N ASN A 32 10.39 4.02 -7.91
CA ASN A 32 11.37 4.33 -6.87
C ASN A 32 10.72 4.48 -5.48
N ARG A 33 10.56 3.36 -4.76
CA ARG A 33 10.03 3.32 -3.37
C ARG A 33 10.96 2.58 -2.39
N PRO A 34 12.19 3.07 -2.14
CA PRO A 34 13.23 2.33 -1.42
C PRO A 34 12.83 2.00 0.02
N TRP A 35 11.95 2.82 0.59
CA TRP A 35 11.37 2.60 1.92
C TRP A 35 10.63 1.27 2.05
N VAL A 36 10.16 0.65 0.96
CA VAL A 36 9.39 -0.59 1.04
C VAL A 36 10.26 -1.83 1.28
N VAL A 37 11.55 -1.75 0.94
CA VAL A 37 12.48 -2.88 0.96
C VAL A 37 12.72 -3.38 2.38
N THR A 38 12.83 -2.48 3.36
CA THR A 38 13.15 -2.83 4.75
C THR A 38 11.92 -2.71 5.67
N ALA A 39 11.87 -3.55 6.71
CA ALA A 39 10.81 -3.47 7.72
C ALA A 39 10.80 -2.11 8.45
N ALA A 40 11.99 -1.56 8.71
CA ALA A 40 12.14 -0.22 9.29
C ALA A 40 11.58 0.87 8.37
N GLY A 41 11.89 0.81 7.06
CA GLY A 41 11.36 1.76 6.08
C GLY A 41 9.84 1.69 5.95
N ARG A 42 9.25 0.48 5.92
CA ARG A 42 7.79 0.31 5.93
C ARG A 42 7.18 0.88 7.20
N SER A 43 7.79 0.62 8.34
CA SER A 43 7.32 1.13 9.64
C SER A 43 7.36 2.67 9.70
N ALA A 44 8.43 3.28 9.21
CA ALA A 44 8.57 4.75 9.13
C ALA A 44 7.52 5.39 8.21
N MET A 45 6.98 4.63 7.25
CA MET A 45 5.96 5.12 6.34
C MET A 45 4.53 4.92 6.87
N ARG A 46 4.32 4.18 7.97
CA ARG A 46 2.99 4.09 8.61
C ARG A 46 2.48 5.49 8.95
N GLY A 47 1.19 5.74 8.74
CA GLY A 47 0.58 7.06 8.93
C GLY A 47 0.81 8.05 7.78
N ARG A 48 1.74 7.81 6.85
CA ARG A 48 1.88 8.63 5.64
C ARG A 48 0.72 8.39 4.66
N VAL A 49 0.35 9.43 3.92
CA VAL A 49 -0.67 9.35 2.87
C VAL A 49 -0.02 8.84 1.58
N LEU A 50 -0.70 7.89 0.93
CA LEU A 50 -0.41 7.48 -0.44
C LEU A 50 -1.63 7.82 -1.27
N GLU A 51 -1.41 8.36 -2.48
CA GLU A 51 -2.48 8.58 -3.45
C GLU A 51 -3.14 7.26 -3.80
N CYS A 52 -4.47 7.21 -3.68
CA CYS A 52 -5.24 6.01 -3.96
C CYS A 52 -5.90 6.10 -5.33
N LYS A 53 -5.26 5.49 -6.33
CA LYS A 53 -5.81 5.41 -7.70
C LYS A 53 -7.18 4.72 -7.78
N LYS A 54 -7.50 3.84 -6.83
CA LYS A 54 -8.81 3.19 -6.73
C LYS A 54 -9.89 4.17 -6.29
N CYS A 55 -9.60 5.06 -5.33
CA CYS A 55 -10.49 6.17 -5.00
C CYS A 55 -10.71 7.09 -6.20
N ASP A 56 -9.65 7.46 -6.92
CA ASP A 56 -9.74 8.33 -8.10
C ASP A 56 -10.63 7.73 -9.21
N ARG A 57 -10.68 6.40 -9.29
CA ARG A 57 -11.52 5.64 -10.24
C ARG A 57 -12.90 5.27 -9.68
N GLY A 58 -13.21 5.60 -8.43
CA GLY A 58 -14.48 5.25 -7.80
C GLY A 58 -14.67 3.74 -7.56
N GLU A 59 -13.58 2.98 -7.41
CA GLU A 59 -13.65 1.54 -7.18
C GLU A 59 -14.12 1.22 -5.74
N PRO A 60 -14.83 0.09 -5.54
CA PRO A 60 -15.20 -0.37 -4.20
C PRO A 60 -13.97 -0.64 -3.33
N ALA A 61 -14.11 -0.45 -2.02
CA ALA A 61 -13.06 -0.74 -1.04
C ALA A 61 -12.74 -2.24 -1.02
N ASP A 62 -11.46 -2.57 -0.80
CA ASP A 62 -11.02 -3.97 -0.66
C ASP A 62 -11.36 -4.51 0.74
N ASP A 63 -11.33 -3.63 1.74
CA ASP A 63 -11.68 -3.89 3.14
C ASP A 63 -12.78 -2.89 3.55
N PRO A 64 -14.06 -3.15 3.20
CA PRO A 64 -15.15 -2.27 3.60
C PRO A 64 -15.27 -2.25 5.12
N PRO A 65 -15.47 -1.08 5.75
CA PRO A 65 -15.60 -1.02 7.20
C PRO A 65 -16.84 -1.80 7.65
N GLY A 66 -16.64 -2.90 8.39
CA GLY A 66 -17.69 -3.63 9.10
C GLY A 66 -18.09 -5.01 8.57
N ILE A 67 -17.16 -5.79 7.98
CA ILE A 67 -17.33 -7.25 7.83
C ILE A 67 -16.62 -8.01 8.95
#